data_AF-A0A0Q9L1U6-F1
#
_entry.id   AF-A0A0Q9L1U6-F1
#
_cell.length_a   1.000
_cell.length_b   1.000
_cell.length_c   1.000
_cell.angle_alpha   90.00
_cell.angle_beta   90.00
_cell.angle_gamma   90.00
#
_symmetry.space_group_name_H-M   'P 1'
#
loop_
_entity.id
_entity.type
_entity.pdbx_description
1 polymer ?
#
loop_
_entity_poly.entity_id
_entity_poly.type
_entity_poly.pdbx_seq_one_letter_code
_entity_poly.pdbx_strand_id
1 'polypeptide(L)'
;MTETHQHQQPLQHAIDAADHAILQAQDAEHQLQVAITQANPRSIQSAQAALTEAKQQVHEAHEQLQAFNNDEYGQQIQQTMEQLTQASQDIEANQEKFHTPKQIR
;
A
#
# COMPACT_ATOMS: atom_id res chain seq x y z
N MET A 1 -17.41 12.82 30.99
CA MET A 1 -16.28 13.45 30.24
C MET A 1 -15.25 12.38 29.86
N THR A 2 -15.62 11.36 29.07
CA THR A 2 -14.68 10.26 28.68
C THR A 2 -15.14 9.49 27.42
N GLU A 3 -15.73 10.14 26.43
CA GLU A 3 -16.22 9.44 25.21
C GLU A 3 -15.41 9.76 23.95
N THR A 4 -14.64 10.86 23.94
CA THR A 4 -13.86 11.28 22.77
C THR A 4 -12.55 10.51 22.54
N HIS A 5 -11.94 9.92 23.57
CA HIS A 5 -10.67 9.18 23.40
C HIS A 5 -10.83 7.76 22.85
N GLN A 6 -12.03 7.17 22.93
CA GLN A 6 -12.27 5.78 22.51
C GLN A 6 -12.31 5.62 20.98
N HIS A 7 -12.68 6.67 20.25
CA HIS A 7 -12.74 6.67 18.79
C HIS A 7 -11.43 7.11 18.12
N GLN A 8 -10.55 7.81 18.85
CA GLN A 8 -9.27 8.27 18.32
C GLN A 8 -8.24 7.14 18.16
N GLN A 9 -8.21 6.19 19.09
CA GLN A 9 -7.30 5.03 19.00
C GLN A 9 -7.53 4.16 17.75
N PRO A 10 -8.76 3.70 17.43
CA PRO A 10 -8.97 2.85 16.26
C PRO A 10 -8.69 3.58 14.94
N LEU A 11 -8.96 4.88 14.87
CA LEU A 11 -8.57 5.70 13.72
C LEU A 11 -7.04 5.76 13.57
N GLN A 12 -6.33 6.02 14.67
CA GLN A 12 -4.88 6.12 14.67
C GLN A 12 -4.26 4.78 14.25
N HIS A 13 -4.80 3.66 14.72
CA HIS A 13 -4.40 2.32 14.28
C HIS A 13 -4.66 2.08 12.79
N ALA A 14 -5.79 2.54 12.24
CA ALA A 14 -6.10 2.41 10.83
C ALA A 14 -5.14 3.24 9.95
N ILE A 15 -4.77 4.44 10.41
CA ILE A 15 -3.76 5.29 9.74
C ILE A 15 -2.38 4.64 9.82
N ASP A 16 -1.96 4.16 10.99
CA ASP A 16 -0.67 3.48 11.17
C ASP A 16 -0.57 2.22 10.29
N ALA A 17 -1.67 1.46 10.20
CA ALA A 17 -1.78 0.30 9.31
C ALA A 17 -1.66 0.71 7.83
N ALA A 18 -2.27 1.84 7.45
CA ALA A 18 -2.16 2.39 6.10
C ALA A 18 -0.72 2.82 5.77
N ASP A 19 -0.08 3.59 6.65
CA ASP A 19 1.32 4.00 6.52
C ASP A 19 2.25 2.79 6.42
N HIS A 20 2.02 1.78 7.26
CA HIS A 20 2.80 0.55 7.23
C HIS A 20 2.62 -0.21 5.91
N ALA A 21 1.39 -0.30 5.40
CA ALA A 21 1.10 -0.93 4.11
C ALA A 21 1.77 -0.17 2.94
N ILE A 22 1.78 1.17 2.98
CA ILE A 22 2.46 2.02 2.00
C ILE A 22 3.97 1.80 2.05
N LEU A 23 4.57 1.73 3.25
CA LEU A 23 5.99 1.45 3.42
C LEU A 23 6.36 0.05 2.91
N GLN A 24 5.53 -0.94 3.20
CA GLN A 24 5.75 -2.30 2.68
C GLN A 24 5.64 -2.36 1.15
N ALA A 25 4.69 -1.63 0.56
CA ALA A 25 4.59 -1.52 -0.89
C ALA A 25 5.88 -0.96 -1.49
N GLN A 26 6.35 0.20 -0.99
CA GLN A 26 7.59 0.84 -1.48
C GLN A 26 8.82 -0.07 -1.29
N ASP A 27 8.93 -0.75 -0.16
CA ASP A 27 10.04 -1.69 0.07
C ASP A 27 9.98 -2.86 -0.91
N ALA A 28 8.81 -3.46 -1.13
CA ALA A 28 8.62 -4.55 -2.07
C ALA A 28 8.90 -4.12 -3.52
N GLU A 29 8.56 -2.88 -3.90
CA GLU A 29 8.89 -2.30 -5.20
C GLU A 29 10.40 -2.15 -5.37
N HIS A 30 11.07 -1.61 -4.36
CA HIS A 30 12.52 -1.47 -4.36
C HIS A 30 13.22 -2.84 -4.42
N GLN A 31 12.75 -3.82 -3.64
CA GLN A 31 13.24 -5.20 -3.70
C GLN A 31 13.06 -5.82 -5.08
N LEU A 32 11.91 -5.59 -5.74
CA LEU A 32 11.66 -6.08 -7.09
C LEU A 32 12.63 -5.44 -8.09
N GLN A 33 12.83 -4.12 -8.01
CA GLN A 33 13.76 -3.41 -8.87
C GLN A 33 15.20 -3.91 -8.71
N VAL A 34 15.64 -4.14 -7.47
CA VAL A 34 16.96 -4.71 -7.16
C VAL A 34 17.06 -6.14 -7.69
N ALA A 35 16.03 -6.97 -7.47
CA ALA A 35 16.01 -8.36 -7.94
C ALA A 35 16.09 -8.46 -9.47
N ILE A 36 15.41 -7.56 -10.18
CA ILE A 36 15.47 -7.44 -11.65
C ILE A 36 16.85 -6.97 -12.09
N THR A 37 17.40 -5.95 -11.44
CA THR A 37 18.75 -5.44 -11.72
C THR A 37 19.81 -6.54 -11.55
N GLN A 38 19.63 -7.41 -10.54
CA GLN A 38 20.48 -8.57 -10.28
C GLN A 38 20.15 -9.78 -11.17
N ALA A 39 19.11 -9.70 -12.00
CA ALA A 39 18.57 -10.80 -12.81
C ALA A 39 18.33 -12.08 -11.99
N ASN A 40 17.88 -11.94 -10.74
CA ASN A 40 17.67 -13.06 -9.82
C ASN A 40 16.20 -13.50 -9.82
N PRO A 41 15.83 -14.60 -10.49
CA PRO A 41 14.43 -15.03 -10.63
C PRO A 41 13.77 -15.37 -9.30
N ARG A 42 14.53 -15.88 -8.32
CA ARG A 42 13.99 -16.23 -7.00
C ARG A 42 13.65 -14.98 -6.20
N SER A 43 14.50 -13.96 -6.26
CA SER A 43 14.23 -12.67 -5.63
C SER A 43 13.08 -11.94 -6.31
N ILE A 44 12.95 -12.04 -7.65
CA ILE A 44 11.83 -11.46 -8.39
C ILE A 44 10.50 -12.08 -7.94
N GLN A 45 10.43 -13.41 -7.85
CA GLN A 45 9.22 -14.09 -7.37
C GLN A 45 8.87 -13.72 -5.93
N SER A 46 9.87 -13.64 -5.05
CA SER A 46 9.66 -13.23 -3.66
C SER A 46 9.16 -11.80 -3.55
N ALA A 47 9.75 -10.87 -4.33
CA ALA A 47 9.33 -9.47 -4.33
C ALA A 47 7.94 -9.28 -4.96
N GLN A 48 7.57 -10.07 -5.97
CA GLN A 48 6.21 -10.10 -6.51
C GLN A 48 5.17 -10.59 -5.48
N ALA A 49 5.53 -11.59 -4.68
CA ALA A 49 4.68 -12.05 -3.59
C ALA A 49 4.51 -10.95 -2.53
N ALA A 50 5.61 -10.32 -2.10
CA ALA A 50 5.57 -9.20 -1.17
C ALA A 50 4.74 -8.01 -1.69
N LEU A 51 4.81 -7.69 -2.98
CA LEU A 51 3.96 -6.67 -3.61
C LEU A 51 2.48 -7.03 -3.57
N THR A 52 2.16 -8.31 -3.77
CA THR A 52 0.78 -8.80 -3.70
C THR A 52 0.25 -8.69 -2.27
N GLU A 53 1.05 -9.08 -1.28
CA GLU A 53 0.71 -8.94 0.14
C GLU A 53 0.54 -7.47 0.53
N ALA A 54 1.45 -6.59 0.10
CA ALA A 54 1.36 -5.15 0.36
C ALA A 54 0.11 -4.54 -0.29
N LYS A 55 -0.23 -4.92 -1.54
CA LYS A 55 -1.47 -4.49 -2.19
C LYS A 55 -2.70 -4.90 -1.39
N GLN A 56 -2.70 -6.12 -0.84
CA GLN A 56 -3.80 -6.63 -0.05
C GLN A 56 -3.93 -5.84 1.27
N GLN A 57 -2.83 -5.57 1.96
CA GLN A 57 -2.82 -4.73 3.16
C GLN A 57 -3.26 -3.28 2.88
N VAL A 58 -2.85 -2.70 1.75
CA VAL A 58 -3.30 -1.36 1.31
C VAL A 58 -4.81 -1.36 1.12
N HIS A 59 -5.36 -2.41 0.51
CA HIS A 59 -6.80 -2.56 0.32
C HIS A 59 -7.55 -2.72 1.66
N GLU A 60 -7.06 -3.56 2.55
CA GLU A 60 -7.64 -3.76 3.88
C GLU A 60 -7.61 -2.48 4.72
N ALA A 61 -6.50 -1.74 4.69
CA ALA A 61 -6.38 -0.44 5.36
C ALA A 61 -7.34 0.60 4.76
N HIS A 62 -7.50 0.59 3.44
CA HIS A 62 -8.45 1.46 2.75
C HIS A 62 -9.91 1.15 3.16
N GLU A 63 -10.31 -0.12 3.24
CA GLU A 63 -11.65 -0.51 3.70
C GLU A 63 -11.88 -0.14 5.17
N GLN A 64 -10.88 -0.32 6.02
CA GLN A 64 -10.96 0.10 7.43
C GLN A 64 -11.14 1.62 7.55
N LEU A 65 -10.31 2.40 6.85
CA LEU A 65 -10.41 3.86 6.83
C LEU A 65 -11.74 4.36 6.24
N GLN A 66 -12.26 3.68 5.22
CA GLN A 66 -13.56 3.98 4.65
C GLN A 66 -14.70 3.77 5.66
N ALA A 67 -14.60 2.77 6.54
CA ALA A 67 -15.57 2.56 7.61
C ALA A 67 -15.53 3.68 8.68
N PHE A 68 -14.39 4.34 8.86
CA PHE A 68 -14.21 5.48 9.76
C PHE A 68 -14.45 6.84 9.10
N ASN A 69 -14.71 6.89 7.79
CA ASN A 69 -15.01 8.10 7.03
C ASN A 69 -16.43 8.63 7.33
N ASN A 70 -16.72 8.85 8.61
CA ASN A 70 -17.83 9.67 9.09
C ASN A 70 -17.27 11.08 9.36
N ASP A 71 -18.07 12.11 9.04
CA ASP A 71 -17.72 13.54 8.90
C ASP A 71 -16.67 14.17 9.86
N GLU A 72 -16.39 13.61 11.04
CA GLU A 72 -15.44 14.16 12.01
C GLU A 72 -13.96 14.05 11.61
N TYR A 73 -13.57 13.02 10.84
CA TYR A 73 -12.15 12.76 10.53
C TYR A 73 -11.85 12.79 9.02
N GLY A 74 -12.80 13.28 8.23
CA GLY A 74 -12.79 13.19 6.76
C GLY A 74 -11.50 13.68 6.13
N GLN A 75 -10.92 14.80 6.57
CA GLN A 75 -9.72 15.35 5.92
C GLN A 75 -8.47 14.46 6.07
N GLN A 76 -8.20 13.96 7.28
CA GLN A 76 -7.01 13.14 7.53
C GLN A 76 -7.17 11.74 6.94
N ILE A 77 -8.38 11.18 7.01
CA ILE A 77 -8.73 9.91 6.36
C ILE A 77 -8.56 10.03 4.85
N GLN A 78 -9.08 11.11 4.26
CA GLN A 78 -9.04 11.33 2.82
C GLN A 78 -7.60 11.48 2.30
N GLN A 79 -6.74 12.22 3.02
CA GLN A 79 -5.30 12.28 2.70
C GLN A 79 -4.64 10.90 2.72
N THR A 80 -4.93 10.09 3.74
CA THR A 80 -4.35 8.74 3.89
C THR A 80 -4.90 7.80 2.80
N MET A 81 -6.19 7.89 2.47
CA MET A 81 -6.81 7.13 1.39
C MET A 81 -6.24 7.50 0.02
N GLU A 82 -5.95 8.78 -0.23
CA GLU A 82 -5.27 9.22 -1.45
C GLU A 82 -3.87 8.63 -1.56
N GLN A 83 -3.09 8.61 -0.47
CA GLN A 83 -1.77 7.98 -0.44
C GLN A 83 -1.83 6.46 -0.65
N LEU A 84 -2.80 5.78 -0.05
CA LEU A 84 -3.05 4.35 -0.28
C LEU A 84 -3.42 4.06 -1.73
N THR A 85 -4.29 4.89 -2.31
CA THR A 85 -4.70 4.77 -3.72
C THR A 85 -3.52 4.97 -4.64
N GLN A 86 -2.68 5.98 -4.37
CA GLN A 86 -1.45 6.23 -5.11
C GLN A 86 -0.49 5.03 -5.03
N ALA A 87 -0.26 4.49 -3.83
CA ALA A 87 0.60 3.32 -3.63
C ALA A 87 0.06 2.09 -4.39
N SER A 88 -1.25 1.85 -4.37
CA SER A 88 -1.86 0.76 -5.15
C SER A 88 -1.62 0.95 -6.66
N GLN A 89 -1.80 2.17 -7.17
CA GLN A 89 -1.58 2.47 -8.58
C GLN A 89 -0.12 2.31 -8.99
N ASP A 90 0.82 2.70 -8.12
CA ASP A 90 2.25 2.53 -8.36
C ASP A 90 2.64 1.04 -8.40
N ILE A 91 2.13 0.23 -7.47
CA ILE A 91 2.31 -1.24 -7.47
C ILE A 91 1.78 -1.85 -8.78
N GLU A 92 0.57 -1.47 -9.21
CA GLU A 92 -0.03 -1.97 -10.44
C GLU A 92 0.75 -1.56 -11.68
N ALA A 93 1.15 -0.29 -11.77
CA ALA A 93 1.97 0.23 -12.86
C ALA A 93 3.33 -0.49 -12.93
N ASN A 94 3.92 -0.82 -11.79
CA ASN A 94 5.16 -1.58 -11.73
C ASN A 94 4.93 -3.03 -12.16
N GLN A 95 3.92 -3.72 -11.64
CA GLN A 95 3.58 -5.08 -12.09
C GLN A 95 3.37 -5.15 -13.61
N GLU A 96 2.65 -4.18 -14.21
CA GLU A 96 2.45 -4.12 -15.66
C GLU A 96 3.74 -3.89 -16.44
N LYS A 97 4.60 -2.97 -15.99
CA LYS A 97 5.93 -2.73 -16.59
C LYS A 97 6.83 -3.96 -16.57
N PHE A 98 6.68 -4.80 -15.55
CA PHE A 98 7.50 -6.01 -15.39
C PHE A 98 6.88 -7.24 -16.07
N HIS A 99 5.55 -7.29 -16.23
CA HIS A 99 4.87 -8.34 -16.99
C HIS A 99 4.98 -8.18 -18.51
N THR A 100 5.13 -6.95 -19.00
CA THR A 100 5.34 -6.71 -20.43
C THR A 100 6.83 -6.60 -20.72
N PRO A 101 7.50 -7.66 -21.22
CA PRO A 101 8.81 -7.48 -21.80
C PRO A 101 8.63 -6.47 -22.94
N LYS A 102 9.27 -5.31 -22.80
CA LYS A 102 9.39 -4.28 -23.83
C LYS A 102 9.90 -5.00 -25.08
N GLN A 103 9.00 -5.36 -26.00
CA GLN A 103 9.38 -5.79 -27.33
C GLN A 103 9.92 -4.56 -28.02
N ILE A 104 11.20 -4.31 -27.81
CA ILE A 104 11.98 -3.38 -28.61
C ILE A 104 12.00 -3.99 -30.00
N ARG A 105 11.38 -3.31 -30.97
CA ARG A 105 11.50 -3.62 -32.39
C ARG A 105 12.24 -2.49 -33.07
#